data_AF-A0A931BU14-F1
#
_entry.id   AF-A0A931BU14-F1
#
_cell.length_a   1.000
_cell.length_b   1.000
_cell.length_c   1.000
_cell.angle_alpha   90.00
_cell.angle_beta   90.00
_cell.angle_gamma   90.00
#
_symmetry.space_group_name_H-M   'P 1'
#
loop_
_entity.id
_entity.type
_entity.pdbx_description
1 polymer ?
#
loop_
_entity_poly.entity_id
_entity_poly.type
_entity_poly.pdbx_seq_one_letter_code
_entity_poly.pdbx_strand_id
1 'polypeptide(L)'
;MHYTLQQALEKLSGLPLTKTTRRELVQYFHFGKTHYTTPQGLVLDVGELTLAVNCPWQLQQPGSDHIRHSDVFIRRREAGLPTPVWDWKVPGSSLRDQRLQELTNKAEALVVLGAESQQHCGFILHFANHCQLTVSPDPAQPVAEYWQLFSNTDDFTFAAGADSIM
;
A
#
# COMPACT_ATOMS: atom_id res chain seq x y z
N MET A 1 12.91 -21.15 3.14
CA MET A 1 13.37 -20.40 4.34
C MET A 1 12.12 -19.85 5.01
N HIS A 2 11.97 -19.98 6.33
CA HIS A 2 10.90 -19.27 7.05
C HIS A 2 11.43 -17.89 7.42
N TYR A 3 10.81 -16.85 6.85
CA TYR A 3 11.09 -15.47 7.25
C TYR A 3 10.33 -15.16 8.54
N THR A 4 10.89 -14.31 9.40
CA THR A 4 10.08 -13.62 10.41
C THR A 4 9.36 -12.43 9.77
N LEU A 5 8.30 -11.94 10.41
CA LEU A 5 7.59 -10.72 9.96
C LEU A 5 8.54 -9.53 9.79
N GLN A 6 9.46 -9.35 10.75
CA GLN A 6 10.46 -8.29 10.67
C GLN A 6 11.39 -8.46 9.46
N GLN A 7 11.90 -9.67 9.22
CA GLN A 7 12.77 -9.94 8.06
C GLN A 7 12.05 -9.77 6.72
N ALA A 8 10.77 -10.12 6.65
CA ALA A 8 9.96 -9.92 5.46
C ALA A 8 9.80 -8.42 5.17
N LEU A 9 9.46 -7.61 6.17
CA LEU A 9 9.30 -6.16 6.02
C LEU A 9 10.62 -5.44 5.72
N GLU A 10 11.74 -5.91 6.26
CA GLU A 10 13.07 -5.34 6.01
C GLU A 10 13.46 -5.36 4.53
N LYS A 11 12.91 -6.28 3.72
CA LYS A 11 13.11 -6.29 2.26
C LYS A 11 12.59 -5.03 1.56
N LEU A 12 11.69 -4.27 2.18
CA LEU A 12 11.22 -2.99 1.65
C LEU A 12 12.23 -1.85 1.84
N SER A 13 13.21 -2.00 2.76
CA SER A 13 14.16 -0.95 3.12
C SER A 13 14.98 -0.50 1.92
N GLY A 14 15.10 0.81 1.73
CA GLY A 14 15.77 1.42 0.59
C GLY A 14 14.92 1.50 -0.70
N LEU A 15 13.76 0.83 -0.74
CA LEU A 15 12.88 0.92 -1.91
C LEU A 15 11.93 2.12 -1.81
N PRO A 16 11.78 2.92 -2.87
CA PRO A 16 10.78 3.97 -2.94
C PRO A 16 9.38 3.40 -3.18
N LEU A 17 8.35 3.94 -2.53
CA LEU A 17 6.97 3.77 -2.97
C LEU A 17 6.76 4.52 -4.28
N THR A 18 6.61 3.79 -5.38
CA THR A 18 6.53 4.37 -6.73
C THR A 18 5.12 4.44 -7.29
N LYS A 19 4.24 3.57 -6.81
CA LYS A 19 2.86 3.49 -7.29
C LYS A 19 1.95 2.91 -6.23
N THR A 20 0.68 3.29 -6.31
CA THR A 20 -0.39 2.64 -5.56
C THR A 20 -1.52 2.27 -6.50
N THR A 21 -2.16 1.12 -6.27
CA THR A 21 -3.36 0.68 -6.99
C THR A 21 -4.31 0.00 -6.02
N ARG A 22 -5.54 -0.32 -6.44
CA ARG A 22 -6.48 -1.01 -5.55
C ARG A 22 -7.48 -1.86 -6.32
N ARG A 23 -8.05 -2.82 -5.59
CA ARG A 23 -9.24 -3.57 -6.00
C ARG A 23 -10.22 -3.55 -4.83
N GLU A 24 -11.35 -2.86 -5.00
CA GLU A 24 -12.29 -2.57 -3.92
C GLU A 24 -11.59 -1.98 -2.68
N LEU A 25 -11.56 -2.72 -1.56
CA LEU A 25 -10.95 -2.31 -0.29
C LEU A 25 -9.46 -2.68 -0.17
N VAL A 26 -8.97 -3.61 -0.99
CA VAL A 26 -7.56 -4.04 -0.98
C VAL A 26 -6.71 -2.95 -1.61
N GLN A 27 -5.77 -2.44 -0.84
CA GLN A 27 -4.81 -1.44 -1.30
C GLN A 27 -3.47 -2.11 -1.64
N TYR A 28 -2.94 -1.82 -2.82
CA TYR A 28 -1.61 -2.25 -3.22
C TYR A 28 -0.65 -1.06 -3.17
N PHE A 29 0.48 -1.26 -2.50
CA PHE A 29 1.62 -0.34 -2.44
C PHE A 29 2.79 -1.00 -3.17
N HIS A 30 3.29 -0.36 -4.22
CA HIS A 30 4.32 -0.90 -5.09
C HIS A 30 5.65 -0.17 -4.81
N PHE A 31 6.67 -0.95 -4.43
CA PHE A 31 7.96 -0.44 -4.01
C PHE A 31 9.04 -0.79 -5.02
N GLY A 32 10.00 0.12 -5.22
CA GLY A 32 11.05 -0.04 -6.22
C GLY A 32 10.58 0.22 -7.64
N LYS A 33 11.45 -0.08 -8.61
CA LYS A 33 11.16 0.00 -10.04
C LYS A 33 11.69 -1.25 -10.71
N THR A 34 10.81 -1.97 -11.38
CA THR A 34 11.20 -3.03 -12.30
C THR A 34 10.40 -2.90 -13.60
N HIS A 35 11.01 -3.36 -14.69
CA HIS A 35 10.43 -3.31 -16.02
C HIS A 35 10.07 -4.73 -16.43
N TYR A 36 8.79 -5.00 -16.60
CA TYR A 36 8.33 -6.26 -17.19
C TYR A 36 7.89 -6.02 -18.63
N THR A 37 8.42 -6.79 -19.58
CA THR A 37 7.94 -6.74 -20.97
C THR A 37 6.94 -7.86 -21.19
N THR A 38 5.70 -7.49 -21.52
CA THR A 38 4.65 -8.46 -21.88
C THR A 38 5.03 -9.25 -23.14
N PRO A 39 4.42 -10.42 -23.40
CA PRO A 39 4.60 -11.15 -24.66
C PRO A 39 4.28 -10.32 -25.92
N GLN A 40 3.48 -9.26 -25.78
CA GLN A 40 3.12 -8.32 -26.85
C GLN A 40 4.12 -7.15 -27.00
N GLY A 41 5.22 -7.13 -26.24
CA GLY A 41 6.27 -6.11 -26.32
C GLY A 41 5.99 -4.83 -25.51
N LEU A 42 4.89 -4.77 -24.75
CA LEU A 42 4.61 -3.64 -23.86
C LEU A 42 5.50 -3.72 -22.61
N VAL A 43 6.32 -2.69 -22.38
CA VAL A 43 7.06 -2.50 -21.12
C VAL A 43 6.13 -1.90 -20.08
N LEU A 44 5.96 -2.61 -18.97
CA LEU A 44 5.18 -2.19 -17.82
C LEU A 44 6.13 -1.83 -16.68
N ASP A 45 5.99 -0.62 -16.16
CA ASP A 45 6.62 -0.21 -14.91
C ASP A 45 5.78 -0.75 -13.75
N VAL A 46 6.38 -1.69 -13.02
CA VAL A 46 5.82 -2.26 -11.80
C VAL A 46 6.80 -2.07 -10.64
N GLY A 47 6.30 -2.12 -9.41
CA GLY A 47 7.18 -2.20 -8.25
C GLY A 47 7.92 -3.53 -8.25
N GLU A 48 9.15 -3.56 -7.74
CA GLU A 48 9.89 -4.78 -7.47
C GLU A 48 9.18 -5.63 -6.42
N LEU A 49 8.72 -4.99 -5.34
CA LEU A 49 7.90 -5.60 -4.29
C LEU A 49 6.52 -4.96 -4.25
N THR A 50 5.50 -5.74 -3.90
CA THR A 50 4.14 -5.25 -3.70
C THR A 50 3.62 -5.70 -2.34
N LEU A 51 3.13 -4.72 -1.58
CA LEU A 51 2.39 -4.93 -0.34
C LEU A 51 0.90 -4.76 -0.63
N ALA A 52 0.14 -5.85 -0.57
CA ALA A 52 -1.32 -5.86 -0.60
C ALA A 52 -1.85 -5.78 0.83
N VAL A 53 -2.74 -4.83 1.12
CA VAL A 53 -3.31 -4.60 2.45
C VAL A 53 -4.83 -4.65 2.38
N ASN A 54 -5.41 -5.60 3.11
CA ASN A 54 -6.85 -5.87 3.20
C ASN A 54 -7.40 -5.68 4.63
N CYS A 55 -6.77 -4.79 5.38
CA CYS A 55 -7.17 -4.44 6.74
C CYS A 55 -7.02 -2.93 6.96
N PRO A 56 -7.43 -2.38 8.12
CA PRO A 56 -7.25 -0.96 8.40
C PRO A 56 -5.78 -0.52 8.29
N TRP A 57 -5.57 0.60 7.61
CA TRP A 57 -4.28 1.24 7.49
C TRP A 57 -4.43 2.76 7.43
N GLN A 58 -3.35 3.46 7.76
CA GLN A 58 -3.25 4.91 7.67
C GLN A 58 -1.85 5.30 7.20
N LEU A 59 -1.78 6.24 6.26
CA LEU A 59 -0.55 6.92 5.89
C LEU A 59 -0.56 8.33 6.47
N GLN A 60 0.35 8.59 7.41
CA GLN A 60 0.57 9.91 7.99
C GLN A 60 1.66 10.64 7.20
N GLN A 61 1.39 11.89 6.85
CA GLN A 61 2.33 12.80 6.22
C GLN A 61 2.85 13.83 7.24
N PRO A 62 3.97 14.51 6.95
CA PRO A 62 4.39 15.67 7.73
C PRO A 62 3.26 16.73 7.80
N GLY A 63 3.07 17.35 8.97
CA GLY A 63 2.08 18.43 9.13
C GLY A 63 0.65 17.98 9.46
N SER A 64 0.49 16.84 10.13
CA SER A 64 -0.80 16.33 10.65
C SER A 64 -1.79 15.87 9.58
N ASP A 65 -1.36 15.70 8.34
CA ASP A 65 -2.21 15.21 7.26
C ASP A 65 -2.19 13.68 7.20
N HIS A 66 -3.37 13.06 7.05
CA HIS A 66 -3.51 11.60 7.07
C HIS A 66 -4.38 11.11 5.93
N ILE A 67 -3.92 10.08 5.23
CA ILE A 67 -4.70 9.30 4.25
C ILE A 67 -5.11 8.00 4.93
N ARG A 68 -6.40 7.72 5.01
CA ARG A 68 -6.94 6.55 5.73
C ARG A 68 -7.52 5.53 4.79
N HIS A 69 -7.52 4.27 5.20
CA HIS A 69 -8.22 3.19 4.51
C HIS A 69 -9.70 3.54 4.25
N SER A 70 -10.37 4.16 5.23
CA SER A 70 -11.79 4.57 5.17
C SER A 70 -12.08 5.75 4.25
N ASP A 71 -11.07 6.51 3.81
CA ASP A 71 -11.25 7.64 2.87
C ASP A 71 -11.75 7.17 1.49
N VAL A 72 -11.79 5.85 1.24
CA VAL A 72 -12.40 5.26 0.04
C VAL A 72 -13.89 5.57 -0.08
N PHE A 73 -14.57 5.73 1.06
CA PHE A 73 -16.00 6.06 1.11
C PHE A 73 -16.26 7.57 1.06
N ILE A 74 -15.24 8.37 0.73
CA ILE A 74 -15.36 9.80 0.52
C ILE A 74 -15.11 10.06 -0.95
N ARG A 75 -16.01 10.82 -1.59
CA ARG A 75 -15.84 11.25 -2.98
C ARG A 75 -14.59 12.10 -3.12
N ARG A 76 -13.83 11.91 -4.22
CA ARG A 76 -12.70 12.78 -4.56
C ARG A 76 -13.14 14.24 -4.70
N ARG A 77 -12.23 15.18 -4.47
CA ARG A 77 -12.49 16.62 -4.64
C ARG A 77 -12.38 16.98 -6.12
N GLU A 78 -13.46 17.49 -6.70
CA GLU A 78 -13.51 17.92 -8.11
C GLU A 78 -13.76 19.42 -8.19
N ALA A 79 -13.04 20.11 -9.07
CA ALA A 79 -13.40 21.46 -9.48
C ALA A 79 -14.45 21.38 -10.59
N GLY A 80 -15.62 21.99 -10.40
CA GLY A 80 -16.69 22.02 -11.41
C GLY A 80 -17.99 21.33 -10.99
N LEU A 81 -18.87 21.09 -11.97
CA LEU A 81 -20.22 20.55 -11.74
C LEU A 81 -20.16 19.09 -11.26
N PRO A 82 -21.04 18.68 -10.34
CA PRO A 82 -21.04 17.34 -9.78
C PRO A 82 -21.33 16.27 -10.85
N THR A 83 -20.40 15.33 -11.00
CA THR A 83 -20.61 14.05 -11.70
C THR A 83 -21.78 13.27 -11.05
N PRO A 84 -22.74 12.70 -11.81
CA PRO A 84 -24.05 12.33 -11.25
C PRO A 84 -24.09 11.01 -10.45
N VAL A 85 -23.09 10.14 -10.57
CA VAL A 85 -23.05 8.88 -9.81
C VAL A 85 -21.62 8.66 -9.33
N TRP A 86 -21.42 8.75 -8.02
CA TRP A 86 -20.16 8.38 -7.39
C TRP A 86 -20.24 6.91 -6.96
N ASP A 87 -19.22 6.12 -7.34
CA ASP A 87 -19.08 4.73 -6.94
C ASP A 87 -17.68 4.52 -6.34
N TRP A 88 -17.63 4.21 -5.05
CA TRP A 88 -16.39 3.96 -4.32
C TRP A 88 -15.63 2.73 -4.84
N LYS A 89 -16.30 1.81 -5.55
CA LYS A 89 -15.64 0.64 -6.13
C LYS A 89 -14.80 0.96 -7.35
N VAL A 90 -15.08 2.07 -8.04
CA VAL A 90 -14.31 2.54 -9.20
C VAL A 90 -12.99 3.17 -8.74
N PRO A 91 -11.81 2.61 -9.09
CA PRO A 91 -10.53 3.22 -8.75
C PRO A 91 -10.41 4.65 -9.30
N GLY A 92 -9.87 5.57 -8.50
CA GLY A 92 -9.71 6.98 -8.87
C GLY A 92 -10.90 7.87 -8.53
N SER A 93 -12.01 7.30 -8.05
CA SER A 93 -13.23 8.05 -7.71
C SER A 93 -13.25 8.60 -6.28
N SER A 94 -12.40 8.08 -5.39
CA SER A 94 -12.42 8.40 -3.96
C SER A 94 -11.34 9.40 -3.55
N LEU A 95 -11.54 10.05 -2.40
CA LEU A 95 -10.56 10.96 -1.79
C LEU A 95 -9.25 10.22 -1.49
N ARG A 96 -9.34 8.96 -1.05
CA ARG A 96 -8.17 8.09 -0.85
C ARG A 96 -7.34 7.97 -2.12
N ASP A 97 -7.99 7.65 -3.24
CA ASP A 97 -7.30 7.45 -4.52
C ASP A 97 -6.61 8.73 -4.99
N GLN A 98 -7.33 9.86 -4.91
CA GLN A 98 -6.79 11.17 -5.25
C GLN A 98 -5.53 11.47 -4.42
N ARG A 99 -5.60 11.30 -3.10
CA ARG A 99 -4.50 11.69 -2.21
C ARG A 99 -3.30 10.76 -2.32
N LEU A 100 -3.50 9.46 -2.52
CA LEU A 100 -2.41 8.52 -2.81
C LEU A 100 -1.74 8.82 -4.16
N GLN A 101 -2.53 9.19 -5.17
CA GLN A 101 -1.98 9.60 -6.47
C GLN A 101 -1.17 10.90 -6.35
N GLU A 102 -1.70 11.91 -5.67
CA GLU A 102 -0.98 13.16 -5.39
C GLU A 102 0.31 12.91 -4.60
N LEU A 103 0.27 12.01 -3.62
CA LEU A 103 1.42 11.63 -2.80
C LEU A 103 2.52 10.96 -3.63
N THR A 104 2.17 9.99 -4.49
CA THR A 104 3.13 9.27 -5.33
C THR A 104 3.68 10.12 -6.49
N ASN A 105 2.96 11.16 -6.91
CA ASN A 105 3.41 12.10 -7.93
C ASN A 105 4.35 13.20 -7.41
N LYS A 106 4.33 13.51 -6.10
CA LYS A 106 5.26 14.49 -5.52
C LYS A 106 6.68 13.91 -5.58
N ALA A 107 7.61 14.66 -6.16
CA ALA A 107 8.99 14.22 -6.44
C ALA A 107 9.85 13.92 -5.18
N GLU A 108 9.30 14.06 -3.98
CA GLU A 108 9.95 13.63 -2.75
C GLU A 108 9.87 12.11 -2.62
N ALA A 109 11.03 11.47 -2.66
CA ALA A 109 11.11 10.02 -2.68
C ALA A 109 10.59 9.44 -1.35
N LEU A 110 9.45 8.73 -1.40
CA LEU A 110 8.91 7.91 -0.32
C LEU A 110 9.75 6.63 -0.17
N VAL A 111 11.04 6.79 0.11
CA VAL A 111 11.98 5.69 0.36
C VAL A 111 11.75 5.14 1.75
N VAL A 112 11.54 3.83 1.86
CA VAL A 112 11.42 3.15 3.15
C VAL A 112 12.77 3.16 3.85
N LEU A 113 12.84 3.69 5.07
CA LEU A 113 14.02 3.66 5.94
C LEU A 113 14.07 2.39 6.79
N GLY A 114 12.91 1.86 7.15
CA GLY A 114 12.79 0.67 7.98
C GLY A 114 11.34 0.37 8.31
N ALA A 115 11.16 -0.75 9.01
CA ALA A 115 9.87 -1.24 9.44
C ALA A 115 9.92 -1.67 10.91
N GLU A 116 8.81 -1.46 11.60
CA GLU A 116 8.61 -1.89 12.98
C GLU A 116 7.40 -2.82 13.05
N SER A 117 7.62 -4.07 13.45
CA SER A 117 6.53 -5.00 13.76
C SER A 117 5.66 -4.50 14.92
N GLN A 118 4.35 -4.67 14.81
CA GLN A 118 3.38 -4.36 15.87
C GLN A 118 2.62 -5.63 16.27
N GLN A 119 1.73 -5.49 17.25
CA GLN A 119 0.84 -6.59 17.67
C GLN A 119 -0.13 -6.99 16.55
N HIS A 120 -0.69 -8.20 16.65
CA HIS A 120 -1.69 -8.74 15.71
C HIS A 120 -1.24 -8.69 14.24
N CYS A 121 0.05 -8.94 14.00
CA CYS A 121 0.65 -8.86 12.66
C CYS A 121 0.58 -7.47 12.00
N GLY A 122 0.34 -6.41 12.78
CA GLY A 122 0.47 -5.04 12.30
C GLY A 122 1.93 -4.62 12.11
N PHE A 123 2.14 -3.48 11.48
CA PHE A 123 3.48 -2.89 11.35
C PHE A 123 3.41 -1.40 11.03
N ILE A 124 4.55 -0.73 11.17
CA ILE A 124 4.77 0.65 10.74
C ILE A 124 5.93 0.65 9.75
N LEU A 125 5.76 1.26 8.57
CA LEU A 125 6.85 1.62 7.67
C LEU A 125 7.21 3.08 7.87
N HIS A 126 8.49 3.38 8.00
CA HIS A 126 9.02 4.72 8.14
C HIS A 126 9.64 5.16 6.81
N PHE A 127 9.28 6.34 6.33
CA PHE A 127 9.78 6.89 5.08
C PHE A 127 10.79 8.02 5.30
N ALA A 128 11.67 8.22 4.32
CA ALA A 128 12.73 9.24 4.36
C ALA A 128 12.20 10.67 4.48
N ASN A 129 11.00 10.94 3.95
CA ASN A 129 10.33 12.24 4.05
C ASN A 129 9.47 12.38 5.33
N HIS A 130 9.74 11.55 6.35
CA HIS A 130 8.99 11.50 7.62
C HIS A 130 7.52 11.08 7.49
N CYS A 131 7.08 10.59 6.33
CA CYS A 131 5.82 9.87 6.25
C CYS A 131 5.90 8.54 7.04
N GLN A 132 4.74 8.04 7.46
CA GLN A 132 4.60 6.72 8.09
C GLN A 132 3.39 5.99 7.53
N LEU A 133 3.53 4.72 7.16
CA LEU A 133 2.40 3.84 6.84
C LEU A 133 2.20 2.88 8.00
N THR A 134 1.07 2.99 8.69
CA THR A 134 0.67 2.09 9.77
C THR A 134 -0.38 1.12 9.24
N VAL A 135 -0.11 -0.17 9.38
CA VAL A 135 -1.05 -1.27 9.09
C VAL A 135 -1.47 -1.89 10.41
N SER A 136 -2.77 -1.93 10.67
CA SER A 136 -3.34 -2.31 11.97
C SER A 136 -4.52 -3.25 11.78
N PRO A 137 -4.26 -4.57 11.64
CA PRO A 137 -5.31 -5.58 11.65
C PRO A 137 -6.21 -5.44 12.88
N ASP A 138 -7.52 -5.52 12.68
CA ASP A 138 -8.50 -5.50 13.77
C ASP A 138 -8.76 -6.95 14.22
N PRO A 139 -8.33 -7.36 15.43
CA PRO A 139 -8.56 -8.72 15.92
C PRO A 139 -10.05 -9.04 16.12
N ALA A 140 -10.94 -8.05 16.19
CA ALA A 140 -12.38 -8.27 16.25
C ALA A 140 -13.00 -8.60 14.87
N GLN A 141 -12.26 -8.36 13.78
CA GLN A 141 -12.67 -8.62 12.39
C GLN A 141 -11.63 -9.50 11.70
N PRO A 142 -11.50 -10.78 12.11
CA PRO A 142 -10.50 -11.67 11.53
C PRO A 142 -10.79 -11.92 10.04
N VAL A 143 -9.74 -11.83 9.24
CA VAL A 143 -9.77 -12.23 7.83
C VAL A 143 -8.62 -13.20 7.55
N ALA A 144 -8.80 -14.05 6.54
CA ALA A 144 -7.82 -15.07 6.17
C ALA A 144 -6.44 -14.46 5.84
N GLU A 145 -6.42 -13.27 5.27
CA GLU A 145 -5.21 -12.52 4.94
C GLU A 145 -5.44 -11.03 5.19
N TYR A 146 -4.73 -10.48 6.18
CA TYR A 146 -4.74 -9.05 6.49
C TYR A 146 -3.87 -8.28 5.49
N TRP A 147 -2.73 -8.87 5.13
CA TRP A 147 -1.81 -8.32 4.14
C TRP A 147 -0.88 -9.40 3.61
N GLN A 148 -0.34 -9.14 2.42
CA GLN A 148 0.66 -9.98 1.76
C GLN A 148 1.73 -9.08 1.15
N LEU A 149 2.99 -9.46 1.36
CA LEU A 149 4.14 -8.88 0.69
C LEU A 149 4.71 -9.92 -0.29
N PHE A 150 4.84 -9.56 -1.55
CA PHE A 150 5.36 -10.45 -2.57
C PHE A 150 6.26 -9.71 -3.56
N SER A 151 7.16 -10.46 -4.18
CA SER A 151 8.01 -9.98 -5.26
C SER A 151 7.33 -10.13 -6.60
N ASN A 152 7.52 -9.14 -7.46
CA ASN A 152 7.12 -9.22 -8.86
C ASN A 152 8.26 -9.73 -9.77
N THR A 153 9.41 -10.09 -9.19
CA THR A 153 10.63 -10.47 -9.93
C THR A 153 11.19 -11.84 -9.57
N ASP A 154 10.80 -12.40 -8.42
CA ASP A 154 11.18 -13.72 -7.95
C ASP A 154 10.01 -14.39 -7.18
N ASP A 155 10.23 -15.59 -6.64
CA ASP A 155 9.20 -16.40 -5.97
C ASP A 155 8.97 -16.00 -4.50
N PHE A 156 9.45 -14.83 -4.05
CA PHE A 156 9.23 -14.39 -2.67
C PHE A 156 7.77 -14.00 -2.42
N THR A 157 7.18 -14.61 -1.40
CA THR A 157 5.89 -14.24 -0.82
C THR A 157 5.94 -14.36 0.69
N PHE A 158 5.20 -13.51 1.38
CA PHE A 158 4.99 -13.55 2.82
C PHE A 158 3.62 -12.97 3.14
N ALA A 159 2.77 -13.72 3.83
CA ALA A 159 1.41 -13.32 4.16
C ALA A 159 1.18 -13.37 5.67
N ALA A 160 0.31 -12.48 6.16
CA ALA A 160 -0.15 -12.53 7.54
C ALA A 160 -1.68 -12.43 7.61
N GLY A 161 -2.28 -13.31 8.39
CA GLY A 161 -3.73 -13.42 8.57
C GLY A 161 -4.11 -13.74 10.02
N ALA A 162 -5.40 -13.99 10.24
CA ALA A 162 -5.93 -14.31 11.57
C ALA A 162 -5.34 -15.59 12.16
N ASP A 163 -5.08 -16.59 11.33
CA ASP A 163 -4.72 -17.95 11.79
C ASP A 163 -3.23 -18.26 11.68
N SER A 164 -2.45 -17.45 10.94
CA SER A 164 -1.00 -17.70 10.75
C SER A 164 -0.28 -16.58 10.01
N ILE A 165 1.05 -16.65 10.11
CA ILE A 165 2.00 -16.03 9.20
C ILE A 165 2.50 -17.15 8.27
N MET A 166 2.44 -16.94 6.95
CA MET A 166 2.79 -17.94 5.93
C MET A 166 3.81 -17.43 4.93
#